data_AF-A0A8J2ME36-F1
#
_entry.id   AF-A0A8J2ME36-F1
#
_cell.length_a   1.000
_cell.length_b   1.000
_cell.length_c   1.000
_cell.angle_alpha   90.00
_cell.angle_beta   90.00
_cell.angle_gamma   90.00
#
_symmetry.space_group_name_H-M   'P 1'
#
loop_
_entity.id
_entity.type
_entity.pdbx_description
1 polymer ?
#
loop_
_entity_poly.entity_id
_entity_poly.type
_entity_poly.pdbx_seq_one_letter_code
_entity_poly.pdbx_strand_id
1 'polypeptide(L)'
;MALTLPLHVVASVQRCFTNQAGTSTFSDQIIEHIINRSSLFDIIKWQQISKSFQKAAQKRLDMYTMIDIKVYNGLQQLRYKAGTESEYDWHPSLALMIMELEPNHLGIAIDSELKANNVTVLLHLLFTLRHKVEQLFIDSPIIELLVAQINKEQINMLIEMISLSRKINCCCCDATRNRQLKLTPLHRIYSLDAPFFPNLKKLSIISKANQLQHLSRLLSYAVSVDLLYHVEQMDLLCLKILVGNVWARPTKYRLFRHLTRFRQWTEADMLGERYFQQFGTTRKRSRSLSCCLK
;
A
#
# COMPACT_ATOMS: atom_id res chain seq x y z
N MET A 1 -0.78 -13.68 22.42
CA MET A 1 0.18 -13.54 23.54
C MET A 1 1.43 -12.71 23.19
N ALA A 2 1.41 -11.84 22.16
CA ALA A 2 2.60 -11.09 21.72
C ALA A 2 2.69 -9.63 22.24
N LEU A 3 1.66 -9.12 22.93
CA LEU A 3 1.61 -7.73 23.43
C LEU A 3 2.14 -7.58 24.87
N THR A 4 2.35 -8.67 25.59
CA THR A 4 2.74 -8.64 27.01
C THR A 4 4.22 -8.32 27.19
N LEU A 5 5.10 -8.70 26.25
CA LEU A 5 6.54 -8.47 26.36
C LEU A 5 6.93 -6.99 26.24
N PRO A 6 6.45 -6.20 25.25
CA PRO A 6 6.77 -4.77 25.19
C PRO A 6 6.23 -4.01 26.40
N LEU A 7 5.02 -4.35 26.86
CA LEU A 7 4.40 -3.75 28.04
C LEU A 7 5.13 -4.11 29.33
N HIS A 8 5.63 -5.34 29.47
CA HIS A 8 6.44 -5.74 30.62
C HIS A 8 7.80 -5.06 30.61
N VAL A 9 8.47 -4.92 29.45
CA VAL A 9 9.76 -4.23 29.38
C VAL A 9 9.59 -2.76 29.75
N VAL A 10 8.58 -2.08 29.21
CA VAL A 10 8.29 -0.67 29.56
C VAL A 10 7.90 -0.54 31.03
N ALA A 11 7.03 -1.40 31.56
CA ALA A 11 6.61 -1.35 32.96
C ALA A 11 7.76 -1.68 33.93
N SER A 12 8.66 -2.60 33.57
CA SER A 12 9.85 -2.94 34.36
C SER A 12 10.86 -1.79 34.39
N VAL A 13 11.12 -1.16 33.23
CA VAL A 13 11.97 0.03 33.16
C VAL A 13 11.34 1.17 33.96
N GLN A 14 10.03 1.38 33.81
CA GLN A 14 9.31 2.45 34.52
C GLN A 14 9.34 2.24 36.04
N ARG A 15 9.22 1.00 36.54
CA ARG A 15 9.33 0.68 37.98
C ARG A 15 10.73 0.84 38.56
N CYS A 16 11.79 0.69 37.75
CA CYS A 16 13.15 0.90 38.21
C CYS A 16 13.51 2.38 38.40
N PHE A 17 12.75 3.32 37.82
CA PHE A 17 13.08 4.75 37.82
C PHE A 17 12.02 5.67 38.45
N THR A 18 10.95 5.13 39.05
CA THR A 18 9.91 5.89 39.75
C THR A 18 10.36 6.40 41.12
N ASN A 19 11.35 7.29 41.15
CA ASN A 19 11.60 8.17 42.30
C ASN A 19 11.89 9.63 41.92
N GLN A 20 11.71 10.03 40.66
CA GLN A 20 11.82 11.46 40.30
C GLN A 20 10.64 11.90 39.44
N ALA A 21 9.89 12.86 39.97
CA ALA A 21 8.86 13.60 39.28
C ALA A 21 9.49 14.39 38.12
N GLY A 22 9.32 13.90 36.88
CA GLY A 22 9.82 14.59 35.68
C GLY A 22 10.06 13.73 34.42
N THR A 23 9.52 12.51 34.31
CA THR A 23 10.02 11.49 33.36
C THR A 23 9.27 11.36 32.02
N SER A 24 8.36 12.26 31.65
CA SER A 24 7.59 12.12 30.40
C SER A 24 8.49 12.13 29.14
N THR A 25 9.51 12.99 29.11
CA THR A 25 10.45 13.10 27.98
C THR A 25 11.33 11.88 27.81
N PHE A 26 11.79 11.28 28.92
CA PHE A 26 12.64 10.08 28.88
C PHE A 26 11.87 8.83 28.43
N SER A 27 10.62 8.68 28.87
CA SER A 27 9.75 7.60 28.40
C SER A 27 9.49 7.70 26.89
N ASP A 28 9.26 8.91 26.37
CA ASP A 28 9.01 9.12 24.94
C ASP A 28 10.26 8.81 24.11
N GLN A 29 11.47 9.14 24.58
CA GLN A 29 12.73 8.78 23.92
C GLN A 29 12.96 7.27 23.83
N ILE A 30 12.64 6.53 24.90
CA ILE A 30 12.73 5.06 24.88
C ILE A 30 11.75 4.48 23.86
N ILE A 31 10.51 4.98 23.83
CA ILE A 31 9.48 4.55 22.88
C ILE A 31 9.94 4.82 21.45
N GLU A 32 10.51 6.00 21.17
CA GLU A 32 11.08 6.32 19.85
C GLU A 32 12.22 5.37 19.48
N HIS A 33 13.13 5.06 20.41
CA HIS A 33 14.22 4.10 20.16
C HIS A 33 13.73 2.68 19.88
N ILE A 34 12.73 2.20 20.63
CA ILE A 34 12.10 0.89 20.39
C ILE A 34 11.46 0.90 19.02
N ILE A 35 10.66 1.93 18.71
CA ILE A 35 9.97 2.05 17.44
C ILE A 35 10.97 2.08 16.31
N ASN A 36 12.05 2.86 16.36
CA ASN A 36 13.05 2.97 15.29
C ASN A 36 13.82 1.68 15.00
N ARG A 37 13.84 0.72 15.93
CA ARG A 37 14.51 -0.59 15.74
C ARG A 37 13.56 -1.74 15.41
N SER A 38 12.25 -1.48 15.40
CA SER A 38 11.24 -2.53 15.23
C SER A 38 10.83 -2.71 13.79
N SER A 39 10.26 -3.87 13.47
CA SER A 39 9.69 -4.13 12.15
C SER A 39 8.48 -3.22 11.88
N LEU A 40 8.24 -2.89 10.62
CA LEU A 40 7.08 -2.05 10.25
C LEU A 40 5.74 -2.72 10.56
N PHE A 41 5.68 -4.05 10.51
CA PHE A 41 4.47 -4.78 10.90
C PHE A 41 4.15 -4.65 12.39
N ASP A 42 5.17 -4.59 13.24
CA ASP A 42 4.97 -4.40 14.68
C ASP A 42 4.60 -2.96 15.00
N ILE A 43 5.20 -1.99 14.30
CA ILE A 43 4.86 -0.57 14.43
C ILE A 43 3.37 -0.33 14.14
N ILE A 44 2.85 -0.92 13.06
CA ILE A 44 1.44 -0.80 12.68
C ILE A 44 0.53 -1.36 13.78
N LYS A 45 0.90 -2.49 14.39
CA LYS A 45 0.14 -3.06 15.52
C LYS A 45 0.22 -2.18 16.76
N TRP A 46 1.38 -1.58 17.03
CA TRP A 46 1.63 -0.81 18.24
C TRP A 46 0.96 0.56 18.25
N GLN A 47 0.47 1.05 17.11
CA GLN A 47 -0.37 2.24 17.04
C GLN A 47 -1.61 2.15 17.94
N GLN A 48 -2.10 0.95 18.23
CA GLN A 48 -3.30 0.72 19.05
C GLN A 48 -3.01 0.59 20.56
N ILE A 49 -1.74 0.57 20.97
CA ILE A 49 -1.36 0.30 22.38
C ILE A 49 -1.55 1.54 23.26
N SER A 50 -1.03 2.69 22.84
CA SER A 50 -1.12 3.94 23.61
C SER A 50 -0.93 5.15 22.70
N LYS A 51 -1.29 6.34 23.20
CA LYS A 51 -1.14 7.60 22.44
C LYS A 51 0.32 7.95 22.14
N SER A 52 1.26 7.63 23.03
CA SER A 52 2.69 7.89 22.81
C SER A 52 3.25 6.96 21.72
N PHE A 53 2.95 5.66 21.81
CA PHE A 53 3.29 4.70 20.74
C PHE A 53 2.65 5.09 19.41
N GLN A 54 1.39 5.52 19.40
CA GLN A 54 0.72 6.00 18.20
C GLN A 54 1.45 7.18 17.57
N LYS A 55 1.82 8.20 18.36
CA LYS A 55 2.55 9.38 17.88
C LYS A 55 3.92 9.01 17.31
N ALA A 56 4.70 8.22 18.04
CA ALA A 56 6.03 7.83 17.61
C ALA A 56 5.99 6.87 16.39
N ALA A 57 4.99 5.98 16.32
CA ALA A 57 4.75 5.12 15.16
C ALA A 57 4.38 5.96 13.94
N GLN A 58 3.47 6.92 14.09
CA GLN A 58 3.10 7.83 13.00
C GLN A 58 4.29 8.67 12.55
N LYS A 59 5.11 9.18 13.48
CA LYS A 59 6.34 9.92 13.17
C LYS A 59 7.30 9.09 12.29
N ARG A 60 7.50 7.80 12.58
CA ARG A 60 8.33 6.93 11.73
C ARG A 60 7.67 6.64 10.39
N LEU A 61 6.37 6.32 10.37
CA LEU A 61 5.64 6.01 9.13
C LEU A 61 5.56 7.23 8.18
N ASP A 62 5.47 8.43 8.75
CA ASP A 62 5.45 9.69 8.01
C ASP A 62 6.79 10.01 7.32
N MET A 63 7.88 9.31 7.67
CA MET A 63 9.17 9.47 7.00
C MET A 63 9.17 8.89 5.58
N TYR A 64 8.33 7.88 5.30
CA TYR A 64 8.30 7.23 3.99
C TYR A 64 7.46 8.05 3.00
N THR A 65 8.15 8.85 2.19
CA THR A 65 7.53 9.64 1.12
C THR A 65 7.56 8.91 -0.22
N MET A 66 8.41 7.88 -0.37
CA MET A 66 8.57 7.10 -1.58
C MET A 66 8.25 5.63 -1.31
N ILE A 67 7.39 5.02 -2.13
CA ILE A 67 7.02 3.62 -2.00
C ILE A 67 7.15 2.90 -3.35
N ASP A 68 7.80 1.74 -3.35
CA ASP A 68 7.89 0.82 -4.49
C ASP A 68 7.18 -0.49 -4.18
N ILE A 69 6.15 -0.83 -4.96
CA ILE A 69 5.31 -2.01 -4.77
C ILE A 69 5.39 -2.92 -5.99
N LYS A 70 5.98 -4.10 -5.77
CA LYS A 70 6.30 -5.04 -6.85
C LYS A 70 5.73 -6.43 -6.61
N VAL A 71 5.30 -7.04 -7.71
CA VAL A 71 4.80 -8.41 -7.76
C VAL A 71 5.90 -9.34 -8.23
N TYR A 72 6.25 -10.28 -7.36
CA TYR A 72 7.30 -11.27 -7.61
C TYR A 72 6.72 -12.66 -7.74
N ASN A 73 7.21 -13.40 -8.74
CA ASN A 73 6.88 -14.81 -8.88
C ASN A 73 7.76 -15.61 -7.92
N GLY A 74 7.14 -16.43 -7.06
CA GLY A 74 7.85 -17.33 -6.17
C GLY A 74 8.44 -16.69 -4.92
N LEU A 75 7.92 -15.52 -4.52
CA LEU A 75 8.23 -14.89 -3.24
C LEU A 75 7.85 -15.80 -2.06
N GLN A 76 6.78 -16.59 -2.17
CA GLN A 76 6.38 -17.57 -1.17
C GLN A 76 7.44 -18.67 -1.03
N GLN A 77 8.03 -19.15 -2.13
CA GLN A 77 9.11 -20.14 -2.07
C GLN A 77 10.39 -19.53 -1.49
N LEU A 78 10.66 -18.26 -1.79
CA LEU A 78 11.77 -17.53 -1.19
C LEU A 78 11.59 -17.42 0.32
N ARG A 79 10.39 -17.11 0.80
CA ARG A 79 10.06 -17.06 2.23
C ARG A 79 10.31 -18.40 2.94
N TYR A 80 9.96 -19.53 2.32
CA TYR A 80 10.21 -20.84 2.92
C TYR A 80 11.71 -21.19 2.97
N LYS A 81 12.51 -20.65 2.04
CA LYS A 81 13.97 -20.86 1.98
C LYS A 81 14.74 -19.87 2.86
N ALA A 82 14.22 -18.67 3.01
CA ALA A 82 14.68 -17.68 3.96
C ALA A 82 14.35 -18.23 5.35
N GLY A 83 15.34 -18.87 5.98
CA GLY A 83 15.21 -19.31 7.37
C GLY A 83 14.99 -18.13 8.32
N THR A 84 15.07 -18.40 9.63
CA THR A 84 14.87 -17.39 10.69
C THR A 84 15.87 -16.22 10.70
N GLU A 85 16.94 -16.27 9.90
CA GLU A 85 18.00 -15.25 9.84
C GLU A 85 17.91 -14.34 8.60
N SER A 86 16.73 -14.09 8.06
CA SER A 86 16.61 -13.17 6.93
C SER A 86 16.67 -11.72 7.39
N GLU A 87 17.52 -10.89 6.76
CA GLU A 87 17.57 -9.43 6.94
C GLU A 87 16.27 -8.70 6.51
N TYR A 88 15.29 -9.43 5.97
CA TYR A 88 14.05 -8.87 5.45
C TYR A 88 12.91 -8.97 6.46
N ASP A 89 12.09 -7.92 6.52
CA ASP A 89 10.87 -7.91 7.31
C ASP A 89 9.76 -8.67 6.58
N TRP A 90 9.52 -9.91 7.00
CA TRP A 90 8.43 -10.74 6.49
C TRP A 90 7.15 -10.56 7.29
N HIS A 91 6.01 -10.53 6.59
CA HIS A 91 4.73 -10.66 7.27
C HIS A 91 4.64 -12.03 7.97
N PRO A 92 4.17 -12.11 9.23
CA PRO A 92 4.21 -13.34 10.03
C PRO A 92 3.46 -14.52 9.41
N SER A 93 2.42 -14.26 8.60
CA SER A 93 1.59 -15.32 8.02
C SER A 93 1.47 -15.27 6.50
N LEU A 94 1.92 -14.22 5.81
CA LEU A 94 1.64 -13.99 4.39
C LEU A 94 2.93 -13.86 3.58
N ALA A 95 2.87 -14.15 2.28
CA ALA A 95 3.99 -13.94 1.36
C ALA A 95 4.07 -12.46 0.95
N LEU A 96 4.35 -11.61 1.93
CA LEU A 96 4.52 -10.17 1.81
C LEU A 96 5.79 -9.80 2.58
N MET A 97 6.67 -9.08 1.90
CA MET A 97 7.97 -8.65 2.41
C MET A 97 8.06 -7.13 2.34
N ILE A 98 8.59 -6.53 3.39
CA ILE A 98 8.89 -5.11 3.45
C ILE A 98 10.40 -4.95 3.58
N MET A 99 10.94 -3.94 2.92
CA MET A 99 12.36 -3.61 2.95
C MET A 99 12.52 -2.10 2.95
N GLU A 100 13.30 -1.58 3.88
CA GLU A 100 13.72 -0.19 3.88
C GLU A 100 14.91 -0.04 2.93
N LEU A 101 14.70 0.70 1.85
CA LEU A 101 15.73 0.91 0.83
C LEU A 101 16.61 2.11 1.19
N GLU A 102 15.95 3.20 1.59
CA GLU A 102 16.56 4.47 2.03
C GLU A 102 15.68 5.06 3.15
N PRO A 103 16.14 6.07 3.92
CA PRO A 103 15.41 6.59 5.08
C PRO A 103 13.97 7.06 4.79
N ASN A 104 13.66 7.43 3.55
CA ASN A 104 12.33 7.86 3.09
C ASN A 104 11.74 6.94 2.00
N HIS A 105 12.39 5.80 1.71
CA HIS A 105 12.03 4.92 0.60
C HIS A 105 11.73 3.50 1.10
N LEU A 106 10.48 3.09 0.91
CA LEU A 106 9.97 1.79 1.30
C LEU A 106 9.73 0.88 0.10
N GLY A 107 10.33 -0.31 0.11
CA GLY A 107 10.03 -1.39 -0.82
C GLY A 107 9.02 -2.37 -0.22
N ILE A 108 7.97 -2.68 -0.97
CA ILE A 108 6.97 -3.70 -0.64
C ILE A 108 6.95 -4.73 -1.77
N ALA A 109 7.22 -5.98 -1.43
CA ALA A 109 7.20 -7.09 -2.35
C ALA A 109 6.08 -8.08 -1.99
N ILE A 110 5.35 -8.53 -3.00
CA ILE A 110 4.21 -9.43 -2.81
C ILE A 110 4.29 -10.56 -3.82
N ASP A 111 3.88 -11.76 -3.41
CA ASP A 111 3.82 -12.89 -4.33
C ASP A 111 2.77 -12.70 -5.41
N SER A 112 3.05 -13.21 -6.61
CA SER A 112 2.11 -13.27 -7.73
C SER A 112 0.83 -14.07 -7.43
N GLU A 113 0.90 -15.06 -6.54
CA GLU A 113 -0.22 -15.86 -6.07
C GLU A 113 -0.96 -15.11 -4.93
N LEU A 114 -1.58 -14.00 -5.30
CA LEU A 114 -2.32 -13.15 -4.37
C LEU A 114 -3.59 -13.84 -3.86
N LYS A 115 -3.59 -14.20 -2.58
CA LYS A 115 -4.81 -14.60 -1.85
C LYS A 115 -5.55 -13.36 -1.37
N ALA A 116 -6.86 -13.48 -1.12
CA ALA A 116 -7.68 -12.37 -0.59
C ALA A 116 -7.08 -11.72 0.68
N ASN A 117 -6.53 -12.55 1.57
CA ASN A 117 -5.87 -12.06 2.79
C ASN A 117 -4.59 -11.25 2.51
N ASN A 118 -3.85 -11.57 1.43
CA ASN A 118 -2.67 -10.77 1.03
C ASN A 118 -3.11 -9.38 0.58
N VAL A 119 -4.21 -9.32 -0.19
CA VAL A 119 -4.77 -8.08 -0.71
C VAL A 119 -5.27 -7.18 0.43
N THR A 120 -5.99 -7.74 1.41
CA THR A 120 -6.49 -6.93 2.54
C THR A 120 -5.36 -6.35 3.38
N VAL A 121 -4.29 -7.11 3.66
CA VAL A 121 -3.14 -6.63 4.41
C VAL A 121 -2.35 -5.58 3.62
N LEU A 122 -2.16 -5.78 2.31
CA LEU A 122 -1.53 -4.77 1.45
C LEU A 122 -2.32 -3.46 1.45
N LEU A 123 -3.64 -3.54 1.27
CA LEU A 123 -4.50 -2.36 1.25
C LEU A 123 -4.48 -1.64 2.61
N HIS A 124 -4.46 -2.37 3.72
CA HIS A 124 -4.32 -1.79 5.05
C HIS A 124 -2.96 -1.07 5.21
N LEU A 125 -1.87 -1.69 4.76
CA LEU A 125 -0.54 -1.08 4.78
C LEU A 125 -0.50 0.21 3.97
N LEU A 126 -1.01 0.16 2.73
CA LEU A 126 -1.12 1.32 1.86
C LEU A 126 -1.96 2.42 2.50
N PHE A 127 -3.07 2.05 3.13
CA PHE A 127 -3.93 2.98 3.81
C PHE A 127 -3.19 3.71 4.95
N THR A 128 -2.41 2.98 5.74
CA THR A 128 -1.62 3.55 6.83
C THR A 128 -0.57 4.55 6.32
N LEU A 129 0.04 4.29 5.16
CA LEU A 129 1.15 5.10 4.64
C LEU A 129 0.70 6.26 3.75
N ARG A 130 -0.50 6.18 3.15
CA ARG A 130 -0.95 7.02 2.02
C ARG A 130 -0.76 8.54 2.18
N HIS A 131 -0.86 9.05 3.41
CA HIS A 131 -0.95 10.48 3.66
C HIS A 131 0.36 11.24 3.39
N LYS A 132 1.52 10.59 3.50
CA LYS A 132 2.83 11.23 3.25
C LYS A 132 3.51 10.80 1.96
N VAL A 133 2.87 9.90 1.20
CA VAL A 133 3.43 9.40 -0.06
C VAL A 133 3.39 10.50 -1.12
N GLU A 134 4.57 10.89 -1.58
CA GLU A 134 4.76 11.81 -2.70
C GLU A 134 5.13 11.07 -3.99
N GLN A 135 5.81 9.92 -3.88
CA GLN A 135 6.27 9.14 -5.02
C GLN A 135 5.84 7.67 -4.88
N LEU A 136 5.15 7.16 -5.90
CA LEU A 136 4.65 5.79 -5.92
C LEU A 136 5.11 5.07 -7.18
N PHE A 137 5.77 3.93 -6.99
CA PHE A 137 6.14 2.99 -8.03
C PHE A 137 5.32 1.72 -7.81
N ILE A 138 4.56 1.29 -8.80
CA ILE A 138 3.58 0.23 -8.62
C ILE A 138 3.45 -0.64 -9.86
N ASP A 139 3.39 -1.95 -9.68
CA ASP A 139 3.09 -2.86 -10.77
C ASP A 139 1.60 -2.80 -11.18
N SER A 140 1.32 -2.98 -12.47
CA SER A 140 -0.03 -2.83 -13.04
C SER A 140 -1.13 -3.68 -12.37
N PRO A 141 -0.88 -4.92 -11.89
CA PRO A 141 -1.90 -5.66 -11.15
C PRO A 141 -2.26 -5.02 -9.80
N ILE A 142 -1.31 -4.35 -9.13
CA ILE A 142 -1.55 -3.75 -7.82
C ILE A 142 -2.37 -2.47 -7.94
N ILE A 143 -2.10 -1.62 -8.95
CA ILE A 143 -2.93 -0.44 -9.18
C ILE A 143 -4.37 -0.82 -9.59
N GLU A 144 -4.56 -1.91 -10.34
CA GLU A 144 -5.90 -2.45 -10.60
C GLU A 144 -6.60 -2.86 -9.31
N LEU A 145 -5.91 -3.56 -8.42
CA LEU A 145 -6.48 -3.96 -7.12
C LEU A 145 -6.88 -2.75 -6.28
N LEU A 146 -6.06 -1.69 -6.26
CA LEU A 146 -6.36 -0.47 -5.54
C LEU A 146 -7.62 0.22 -6.11
N VAL A 147 -7.70 0.37 -7.43
CA VAL A 147 -8.84 0.98 -8.11
C VAL A 147 -10.11 0.15 -7.91
N ALA A 148 -10.01 -1.17 -8.04
CA ALA A 148 -11.14 -2.07 -7.78
C ALA A 148 -11.64 -1.96 -6.33
N GLN A 149 -10.74 -1.79 -5.38
CA GLN A 149 -11.10 -1.59 -3.98
C GLN A 149 -11.82 -0.25 -3.77
N ILE A 150 -11.35 0.84 -4.39
CA ILE A 150 -12.03 2.15 -4.31
C ILE A 150 -13.45 2.04 -4.86
N ASN A 151 -13.63 1.42 -6.03
CA ASN A 151 -14.97 1.19 -6.60
C ASN A 151 -15.87 0.39 -5.65
N LYS A 152 -15.34 -0.67 -5.05
CA LYS A 152 -16.08 -1.50 -4.10
C LYS A 152 -16.58 -0.68 -2.91
N GLU A 153 -15.74 0.20 -2.35
CA GLU A 153 -16.15 1.07 -1.25
C GLU A 153 -17.18 2.11 -1.68
N GLN A 154 -17.07 2.68 -2.89
CA GLN A 154 -18.09 3.58 -3.44
C GLN A 154 -19.46 2.90 -3.54
N ILE A 155 -19.51 1.67 -4.07
CA ILE A 155 -20.75 0.90 -4.16
C ILE A 155 -21.32 0.61 -2.77
N ASN A 156 -20.48 0.22 -1.81
CA ASN A 156 -20.93 -0.04 -0.44
C ASN A 156 -21.54 1.21 0.20
N MET A 157 -20.90 2.39 0.04
CA MET A 157 -21.44 3.65 0.55
C MET A 157 -22.80 3.99 -0.09
N LEU A 158 -22.95 3.80 -1.40
CA LEU A 158 -24.24 4.01 -2.08
C LEU A 158 -25.32 3.05 -1.55
N ILE A 159 -25.00 1.78 -1.32
CA ILE A 159 -25.91 0.81 -0.72
C ILE A 159 -26.33 1.25 0.69
N GLU A 160 -25.37 1.72 1.51
CA GLU A 160 -25.67 2.24 2.85
C GLU A 160 -26.60 3.46 2.77
N MET A 161 -26.31 4.43 1.90
CA MET A 161 -27.16 5.61 1.68
C MET A 161 -28.58 5.24 1.24
N ILE A 162 -28.73 4.31 0.28
CA ILE A 162 -30.02 3.81 -0.17
C ILE A 162 -30.76 3.08 0.96
N SER A 163 -30.04 2.31 1.77
CA SER A 163 -30.63 1.61 2.91
C SER A 163 -31.12 2.60 3.98
N LEU A 164 -30.41 3.70 4.20
CA LEU A 164 -30.77 4.76 5.14
C LEU A 164 -31.97 5.55 4.63
N SER A 165 -32.00 5.93 3.35
CA SER A 165 -33.14 6.66 2.77
C SER A 165 -34.42 5.83 2.80
N ARG A 166 -34.34 4.52 2.56
CA ARG A 166 -35.49 3.60 2.69
C ARG A 166 -35.96 3.45 4.13
N LYS A 167 -35.05 3.46 5.12
CA LYS A 167 -35.41 3.41 6.54
C LYS A 167 -36.05 4.70 7.05
N ILE A 168 -35.58 5.86 6.58
CA ILE A 168 -36.16 7.16 6.92
C ILE A 168 -37.62 7.27 6.40
N ASN A 169 -37.92 6.66 5.26
CA ASN A 169 -39.29 6.59 4.72
C ASN A 169 -40.19 5.53 5.40
N CYS A 170 -39.65 4.70 6.31
CA CYS A 170 -40.36 3.65 7.04
C CYS A 170 -40.30 3.86 8.57
N CYS A 171 -40.40 5.10 9.03
CA CYS A 171 -40.54 5.40 10.46
C CYS A 171 -41.99 5.65 10.86
N CYS A 172 -42.76 4.56 10.90
CA CYS A 172 -43.70 4.32 11.98
C CYS A 172 -43.22 3.03 12.69
N CYS A 173 -43.01 3.13 14.00
CA CYS A 173 -42.71 2.04 14.95
C CYS A 173 -41.24 1.67 15.20
N ASP A 174 -40.96 1.58 16.51
CA ASP A 174 -39.72 1.26 17.21
C ASP A 174 -38.96 0.02 16.74
N ALA A 175 -37.62 0.07 16.79
CA ALA A 175 -36.78 -1.01 17.36
C ALA A 175 -35.28 -0.65 17.39
N THR A 176 -34.80 -0.33 18.60
CA THR A 176 -33.64 -0.97 19.24
C THR A 176 -32.40 -1.29 18.41
N ARG A 177 -31.56 -0.27 18.28
CA ARG A 177 -30.11 -0.26 18.56
C ARG A 177 -29.48 -1.62 18.94
N ASN A 178 -29.03 -2.40 17.94
CA ASN A 178 -28.05 -3.48 18.11
C ASN A 178 -26.87 -3.28 17.16
N ARG A 179 -25.96 -2.36 17.52
CA ARG A 179 -24.59 -2.33 16.96
C ARG A 179 -23.77 -3.39 17.69
N GLN A 180 -23.83 -4.61 17.20
CA GLN A 180 -22.92 -5.67 17.62
C GLN A 180 -21.50 -5.29 17.17
N LEU A 181 -20.61 -5.15 18.15
CA LEU A 181 -19.17 -4.91 18.00
C LEU A 181 -18.51 -6.07 17.22
N LYS A 182 -18.58 -6.03 15.89
CA LYS A 182 -17.60 -6.67 15.03
C LYS A 182 -16.53 -5.63 14.71
N LEU A 183 -15.27 -6.02 14.92
CA LEU A 183 -14.02 -5.34 14.54
C LEU A 183 -14.24 -4.15 13.61
N THR A 184 -13.81 -2.97 14.05
CA THR A 184 -13.95 -1.67 13.35
C THR A 184 -13.90 -1.85 11.84
N PRO A 185 -15.04 -1.72 11.14
CA PRO A 185 -15.06 -1.96 9.71
C PRO A 185 -14.21 -0.89 9.04
N LEU A 186 -13.48 -1.30 8.00
CA LEU A 186 -12.82 -0.42 7.02
C LEU A 186 -13.78 0.64 6.42
N HIS A 187 -15.08 0.58 6.72
CA HIS A 187 -16.09 1.56 6.29
C HIS A 187 -15.92 2.98 6.85
N ARG A 188 -15.22 3.21 7.97
CA ARG A 188 -15.03 4.58 8.47
C ARG A 188 -13.75 5.26 7.99
N ILE A 189 -13.10 4.66 6.99
CA ILE A 189 -11.72 4.90 6.64
C ILE A 189 -11.60 5.62 5.27
N TYR A 190 -12.64 5.55 4.44
CA TYR A 190 -12.79 6.36 3.23
C TYR A 190 -13.77 7.51 3.48
N SER A 191 -13.28 8.62 4.01
CA SER A 191 -13.94 9.90 3.72
C SER A 191 -13.60 10.24 2.27
N LEU A 192 -14.60 10.22 1.39
CA LEU A 192 -14.49 10.65 -0.02
C LEU A 192 -14.08 12.12 -0.19
N ASP A 193 -13.94 12.84 0.93
CA ASP A 193 -13.53 14.25 0.97
C ASP A 193 -12.12 14.48 0.41
N ALA A 194 -11.29 13.42 0.28
CA ALA A 194 -9.94 13.53 -0.27
C ALA A 194 -9.55 12.29 -1.11
N PRO A 195 -8.67 12.45 -2.12
CA PRO A 195 -8.06 11.34 -2.84
C PRO A 195 -7.33 10.37 -1.91
N PHE A 196 -7.15 9.13 -2.40
CA PHE A 196 -6.44 8.09 -1.67
C PHE A 196 -5.00 8.51 -1.32
N PHE A 197 -4.26 9.07 -2.27
CA PHE A 197 -2.93 9.64 -2.07
C PHE A 197 -2.97 11.17 -2.24
N PRO A 198 -3.23 11.93 -1.17
CA PRO A 198 -3.45 13.37 -1.27
C PRO A 198 -2.22 14.18 -1.61
N ASN A 199 -1.01 13.68 -1.34
CA ASN A 199 0.23 14.40 -1.58
C ASN A 199 1.04 13.82 -2.75
N LEU A 200 0.43 12.99 -3.59
CA LEU A 200 1.14 12.28 -4.64
C LEU A 200 1.52 13.22 -5.78
N LYS A 201 2.82 13.31 -6.06
CA LYS A 201 3.40 14.12 -7.13
C LYS A 201 3.92 13.28 -8.28
N LYS A 202 4.40 12.06 -8.00
CA LYS A 202 4.95 11.16 -9.01
C LYS A 202 4.34 9.78 -8.93
N LEU A 203 3.76 9.32 -10.04
CA LEU A 203 3.21 7.97 -10.18
C LEU A 203 3.91 7.25 -11.32
N SER A 204 4.56 6.13 -11.03
CA SER A 204 5.17 5.26 -12.03
C SER A 204 4.51 3.89 -12.02
N ILE A 205 3.84 3.54 -13.11
CA ILE A 205 3.18 2.24 -13.26
C ILE A 205 4.04 1.36 -14.17
N ILE A 206 4.42 0.19 -13.67
CA ILE A 206 5.19 -0.80 -14.42
C ILE A 206 4.24 -1.90 -14.89
N SER A 207 4.21 -2.16 -16.19
CA SER A 207 3.38 -3.25 -16.74
C SER A 207 4.19 -4.16 -17.65
N LYS A 208 4.06 -5.46 -17.48
CA LYS A 208 4.60 -6.44 -18.44
C LYS A 208 3.68 -6.52 -19.66
N ALA A 209 4.22 -6.84 -20.82
CA ALA A 209 3.43 -6.94 -22.06
C ALA A 209 2.23 -7.91 -21.98
N ASN A 210 2.34 -8.99 -21.19
CA ASN A 210 1.24 -9.94 -20.95
C ASN A 210 0.22 -9.48 -19.89
N GLN A 211 0.48 -8.35 -19.23
CA GLN A 211 -0.29 -7.80 -18.11
C GLN A 211 -1.01 -6.49 -18.47
N LEU A 212 -0.92 -6.03 -19.72
CA LEU A 212 -1.53 -4.76 -20.16
C LEU A 212 -3.06 -4.73 -20.04
N GLN A 213 -3.72 -5.89 -19.98
CA GLN A 213 -5.15 -5.96 -19.70
C GLN A 213 -5.53 -5.28 -18.39
N HIS A 214 -4.65 -5.30 -17.39
CA HIS A 214 -4.89 -4.69 -16.09
C HIS A 214 -5.10 -3.18 -16.22
N LEU A 215 -4.31 -2.51 -17.07
CA LEU A 215 -4.44 -1.08 -17.36
C LEU A 215 -5.77 -0.75 -18.04
N SER A 216 -6.24 -1.61 -18.94
CA SER A 216 -7.51 -1.36 -19.65
C SER A 216 -8.75 -1.56 -18.79
N ARG A 217 -8.64 -2.30 -17.69
CA ARG A 217 -9.73 -2.52 -16.75
C ARG A 217 -9.89 -1.35 -15.78
N LEU A 218 -8.85 -0.52 -15.58
CA LEU A 218 -8.96 0.69 -14.75
C LEU A 218 -10.14 1.57 -15.18
N LEU A 219 -10.27 1.81 -16.49
CA LEU A 219 -11.40 2.51 -17.07
C LEU A 219 -12.75 1.81 -16.83
N SER A 220 -12.76 0.48 -16.76
CA SER A 220 -13.98 -0.32 -16.55
C SER A 220 -14.51 -0.27 -15.12
N TYR A 221 -13.69 0.11 -14.13
CA TYR A 221 -14.14 0.29 -12.74
C TYR A 221 -14.91 1.59 -12.53
N ALA A 222 -14.98 2.49 -13.53
CA ALA A 222 -15.67 3.78 -13.43
C ALA A 222 -15.20 4.66 -12.25
N VAL A 223 -13.94 4.49 -11.82
CA VAL A 223 -13.30 5.28 -10.77
C VAL A 223 -12.51 6.41 -11.44
N SER A 224 -12.85 7.66 -11.13
CA SER A 224 -12.05 8.82 -11.55
C SER A 224 -10.67 8.80 -10.91
N VAL A 225 -9.66 9.32 -11.62
CA VAL A 225 -8.32 9.52 -11.07
C VAL A 225 -8.28 10.49 -9.90
N ASP A 226 -9.25 11.41 -9.80
CA ASP A 226 -9.36 12.35 -8.67
C ASP A 226 -9.60 11.65 -7.33
N LEU A 227 -10.04 10.39 -7.35
CA LEU A 227 -10.20 9.56 -6.15
C LEU A 227 -8.88 8.90 -5.74
N LEU A 228 -7.87 8.88 -6.62
CA LEU A 228 -6.54 8.38 -6.32
C LEU A 228 -5.57 9.50 -5.96
N TYR A 229 -5.58 10.61 -6.69
CA TYR A 229 -4.65 11.74 -6.51
C TYR A 229 -5.21 13.02 -7.11
N HIS A 230 -4.65 14.18 -6.74
CA HIS A 230 -4.98 15.46 -7.36
C HIS A 230 -4.21 15.63 -8.67
N VAL A 231 -4.93 15.68 -9.81
CA VAL A 231 -4.33 15.84 -11.16
C VAL A 231 -3.50 17.13 -11.26
N GLU A 232 -3.92 18.21 -10.58
CA GLU A 232 -3.22 19.49 -10.56
C GLU A 232 -1.86 19.43 -9.88
N GLN A 233 -1.72 18.60 -8.84
CA GLN A 233 -0.50 18.48 -8.04
C GLN A 233 0.49 17.45 -8.60
N MET A 234 0.12 16.76 -9.68
CA MET A 234 1.00 15.80 -10.33
C MET A 234 2.13 16.52 -11.06
N ASP A 235 3.36 16.10 -10.77
CA ASP A 235 4.56 16.48 -11.51
C ASP A 235 4.83 15.48 -12.65
N LEU A 236 4.59 14.19 -12.39
CA LEU A 236 4.97 13.11 -13.31
C LEU A 236 4.04 11.89 -13.21
N LEU A 237 3.48 11.48 -14.34
CA LEU A 237 2.84 10.17 -14.50
C LEU A 237 3.56 9.38 -15.58
N CYS A 238 4.24 8.30 -15.19
CA CYS A 238 5.05 7.47 -16.08
C CYS A 238 4.45 6.07 -16.20
N LEU A 239 4.13 5.65 -17.42
CA LEU A 239 3.82 4.25 -17.74
C LEU A 239 5.05 3.59 -18.35
N LYS A 240 5.64 2.63 -17.63
CA LYS A 240 6.77 1.83 -18.10
C LYS A 240 6.31 0.44 -18.51
N ILE A 241 6.41 0.16 -19.81
CA ILE A 241 6.01 -1.12 -20.39
C ILE A 241 7.24 -1.97 -20.58
N LEU A 242 7.34 -3.05 -19.79
CA LEU A 242 8.37 -4.05 -19.92
C LEU A 242 7.96 -5.06 -20.99
N VAL A 243 8.61 -4.95 -22.13
CA VAL A 243 8.35 -5.83 -23.25
C VAL A 243 9.50 -6.82 -23.36
N GLY A 244 9.16 -8.11 -23.36
CA GLY A 244 10.13 -9.17 -23.61
C GLY A 244 10.58 -9.20 -25.07
N ASN A 245 11.31 -10.25 -25.44
CA ASN A 245 11.76 -10.53 -26.82
C ASN A 245 10.60 -10.76 -27.82
N VAL A 246 9.35 -10.51 -27.42
CA VAL A 246 8.11 -10.84 -28.14
C VAL A 246 7.62 -9.68 -29.03
N TRP A 247 8.34 -8.54 -29.08
CA TRP A 247 8.04 -7.42 -30.01
C TRP A 247 7.93 -7.84 -31.48
N ALA A 248 8.52 -8.97 -31.87
CA ALA A 248 8.54 -9.48 -33.24
C ALA A 248 7.22 -10.13 -33.72
N ARG A 249 6.19 -10.27 -32.87
CA ARG A 249 4.91 -10.90 -33.26
C ARG A 249 3.79 -9.88 -33.52
N PRO A 250 2.83 -10.15 -34.42
CA PRO A 250 1.87 -9.17 -34.95
C PRO A 250 0.69 -8.86 -33.99
N THR A 251 0.91 -8.81 -32.68
CA THR A 251 -0.10 -8.42 -31.68
C THR A 251 -0.09 -6.92 -31.35
N LYS A 252 0.41 -6.09 -32.27
CA LYS A 252 0.53 -4.62 -32.10
C LYS A 252 -0.82 -3.95 -31.78
N TYR A 253 -1.91 -4.35 -32.44
CA TYR A 253 -3.24 -3.75 -32.26
C TYR A 253 -3.80 -3.91 -30.83
N ARG A 254 -3.54 -5.03 -30.17
CA ARG A 254 -4.04 -5.26 -28.81
C ARG A 254 -3.32 -4.37 -27.79
N LEU A 255 -2.02 -4.13 -27.98
CA LEU A 255 -1.22 -3.26 -27.11
C LEU A 255 -1.76 -1.84 -27.12
N PHE A 256 -1.93 -1.25 -28.32
CA PHE A 256 -2.43 0.12 -28.45
C PHE A 256 -3.81 0.30 -27.83
N ARG A 257 -4.72 -0.69 -27.97
CA ARG A 257 -6.04 -0.63 -27.33
C ARG A 257 -5.95 -0.49 -25.80
N HIS A 258 -5.06 -1.24 -25.15
CA HIS A 258 -4.90 -1.16 -23.70
C HIS A 258 -4.31 0.19 -23.27
N LEU A 259 -3.38 0.73 -24.07
CA LEU A 259 -2.74 2.01 -23.81
C LEU A 259 -3.67 3.19 -24.02
N THR A 260 -4.48 3.17 -25.08
CA THR A 260 -5.50 4.20 -25.31
C THR A 260 -6.49 4.24 -24.16
N ARG A 261 -6.97 3.08 -23.68
CA ARG A 261 -7.87 3.02 -22.52
C ARG A 261 -7.22 3.53 -21.23
N PHE A 262 -5.94 3.21 -21.03
CA PHE A 262 -5.20 3.74 -19.90
C PHE A 262 -5.06 5.26 -19.97
N ARG A 263 -4.68 5.78 -21.14
CA ARG A 263 -4.56 7.23 -21.40
C ARG A 263 -5.87 7.98 -21.13
N GLN A 264 -6.99 7.38 -21.55
CA GLN A 264 -8.34 7.90 -21.28
C GLN A 264 -8.65 7.92 -19.78
N TRP A 265 -8.36 6.81 -19.08
CA TRP A 265 -8.57 6.75 -17.64
C TRP A 265 -7.71 7.74 -16.87
N THR A 266 -6.44 7.92 -17.24
CA THR A 266 -5.54 8.87 -16.58
C THR A 266 -5.80 10.33 -16.94
N GLU A 267 -6.77 10.60 -17.81
CA GLU A 267 -7.01 11.95 -18.37
C GLU A 267 -5.70 12.57 -18.88
N ALA A 268 -4.91 11.81 -19.64
CA ALA A 268 -3.54 12.21 -19.97
C ALA A 268 -3.46 13.53 -20.74
N ASP A 269 -4.56 13.94 -21.39
CA ASP A 269 -4.67 15.22 -22.07
C ASP A 269 -4.60 16.41 -21.08
N MET A 270 -5.08 16.24 -19.84
CA MET A 270 -4.94 17.22 -18.74
C MET A 270 -3.52 17.23 -18.14
N LEU A 271 -2.81 16.10 -18.21
CA LEU A 271 -1.44 15.99 -17.73
C LEU A 271 -0.44 16.62 -18.72
N GLY A 272 -0.73 16.58 -20.02
CA GLY A 272 0.12 17.15 -21.06
C GLY A 272 1.52 16.54 -21.03
N GLU A 273 2.54 17.39 -20.93
CA GLU A 273 3.96 16.97 -20.87
C GLU A 273 4.33 16.18 -19.60
N ARG A 274 3.46 16.17 -18.58
CA ARG A 274 3.67 15.41 -17.34
C ARG A 274 3.41 13.92 -17.50
N TYR A 275 2.76 13.52 -18.59
CA TYR A 275 2.51 12.13 -18.94
C TYR A 275 3.64 11.57 -19.82
N PHE A 276 4.29 10.51 -19.36
CA PHE A 276 5.33 9.80 -20.12
C PHE A 276 4.99 8.33 -20.31
N GLN A 277 5.29 7.83 -21.50
CA GLN A 277 5.19 6.42 -21.81
C GLN A 277 6.55 5.90 -22.28
N GLN A 278 7.08 4.92 -21.56
CA GLN A 278 8.38 4.32 -21.83
C GLN A 278 8.24 2.84 -22.16
N PHE A 279 8.98 2.39 -23.18
CA PHE A 279 9.05 0.99 -23.55
C PHE A 279 10.45 0.46 -23.23
N GLY A 280 10.53 -0.47 -22.28
CA GLY A 280 11.78 -1.08 -21.86
C GLY A 280 11.85 -2.56 -22.27
N THR A 281 13.05 -3.05 -22.57
CA THR A 281 13.29 -4.49 -22.74
C THR A 281 13.50 -5.16 -21.39
N THR A 282 12.92 -6.34 -21.15
CA THR A 282 13.34 -7.18 -20.02
C THR A 282 14.73 -7.75 -20.31
N ARG A 283 15.81 -7.02 -19.97
CA ARG A 283 17.14 -7.64 -20.00
C ARG A 283 17.17 -8.72 -18.93
N LYS A 284 17.25 -10.00 -19.34
CA LYS A 284 17.75 -11.04 -18.45
C LYS A 284 19.14 -10.56 -18.01
N ARG A 285 19.33 -10.24 -16.72
CA ARG A 285 20.68 -10.20 -16.16
C ARG A 285 21.25 -11.60 -16.36
N SER A 286 22.00 -11.81 -17.43
CA SER A 286 22.90 -12.94 -17.55
C SER A 286 23.87 -12.80 -16.39
N ARG A 287 23.69 -13.59 -15.34
CA ARG A 287 24.75 -13.83 -14.35
C ARG A 287 25.88 -14.54 -15.10
N SER A 288 26.77 -13.80 -15.73
CA SER A 288 28.14 -14.24 -15.90
C SER A 288 28.83 -14.05 -14.55
N LEU A 289 28.54 -14.95 -13.61
CA LEU A 289 29.52 -15.24 -12.57
C LEU A 289 30.44 -16.28 -13.18
N SER A 290 31.41 -15.78 -13.94
CA SER A 290 32.64 -16.52 -14.18
C SER A 290 33.24 -16.81 -12.82
N CYS A 291 33.29 -18.09 -12.49
CA CYS A 291 34.02 -18.63 -11.36
C CYS A 291 35.47 -18.12 -11.46
N CYS A 292 35.87 -17.26 -10.54
CA CYS A 292 37.26 -16.93 -10.29
C CYS A 292 37.46 -16.91 -8.78
N LEU A 293 38.43 -17.72 -8.34
CA LEU A 293 39.03 -17.84 -6.99
C LEU A 293 38.19 -18.72 -6.03
N LYS A 294 38.68 -19.86 -5.53
CA LYS A 294 40.06 -20.36 -5.31
C LYS A 294 40.22 -21.79 -5.81
#